data_AF-A0A524NVA2-F1
#
_entry.id   AF-A0A524NVA2-F1
#
_cell.length_a   1.000
_cell.length_b   1.000
_cell.length_c   1.000
_cell.angle_alpha   90.00
_cell.angle_beta   90.00
_cell.angle_gamma   90.00
#
_symmetry.space_group_name_H-M   'P 1'
#
loop_
_entity.id
_entity.type
_entity.pdbx_description
1 polymer ?
#
loop_
_entity_poly.entity_id
_entity_poly.type
_entity_poly.pdbx_seq_one_letter_code
_entity_poly.pdbx_strand_id
1 'polypeptide(L)'
;MRGVRSIPPVECGPLDRRLARFIPRELVENHIRSRERAFLLMRFTLVAAVFTLLFAPYFAWIVRLPNIGLMNALYGMSLVATPVILHRTRSIRIATNWTLSCSFAVLLVQSWTLGGVSSLSYPWLSCIPMSAMLLRGVRGGAIWTLVSVAGVVVVGVADAMGLVPGAVTPGVTARSASMVTVASLTLALGGLAWMAESRSEQLLQDLQQQTLIFQERSVRDWLTGLANRSLLTACLIQSWERALRHGPRG
;
A
#
# COMPACT_ATOMS: atom_id res chain seq x y z
N MET A 1 -4.47 -28.10 -28.26
CA MET A 1 -4.48 -27.36 -26.98
C MET A 1 -3.13 -27.55 -26.29
N ARG A 2 -2.15 -26.67 -26.55
CA ARG A 2 -0.85 -26.69 -25.87
C ARG A 2 -0.93 -25.78 -24.64
N GLY A 3 -0.49 -26.31 -23.51
CA GLY A 3 -0.61 -25.71 -22.19
C GLY A 3 -0.14 -24.26 -22.15
N VAL A 4 -0.99 -23.41 -21.56
CA VAL A 4 -0.63 -22.09 -21.08
C VAL A 4 0.59 -22.28 -20.17
N ARG A 5 1.77 -21.85 -20.64
CA ARG A 5 2.95 -21.75 -19.79
C ARG A 5 2.57 -20.87 -18.62
N SER A 6 2.51 -21.46 -17.43
CA SER A 6 2.42 -20.75 -16.16
C SER A 6 3.50 -19.68 -16.15
N ILE A 7 3.09 -18.42 -16.16
CA ILE A 7 3.98 -17.28 -16.00
C ILE A 7 4.80 -17.54 -14.73
N PRO A 8 6.14 -17.58 -14.80
CA PRO A 8 6.95 -17.82 -13.62
C PRO A 8 6.59 -16.78 -12.55
N PRO A 9 6.52 -17.18 -11.28
CA PRO A 9 6.15 -16.24 -10.24
C PRO A 9 7.17 -15.10 -10.21
N VAL A 10 6.67 -13.86 -10.19
CA VAL A 10 7.45 -12.67 -9.84
C VAL A 10 7.81 -12.79 -8.34
N GLU A 11 8.67 -13.75 -8.00
CA GLU A 11 9.30 -13.89 -6.70
C GLU A 11 10.62 -13.14 -6.76
N CYS A 12 10.57 -11.84 -6.50
CA CYS A 12 11.72 -10.95 -6.62
C CYS A 12 12.72 -11.05 -5.46
N GLY A 13 12.60 -12.03 -4.54
CA GLY A 13 13.63 -12.20 -3.52
C GLY A 13 13.40 -13.30 -2.46
N PRO A 14 14.42 -13.56 -1.63
CA PRO A 14 14.37 -14.57 -0.57
C PRO A 14 13.32 -14.28 0.50
N LEU A 15 12.97 -13.00 0.71
CA LEU A 15 11.91 -12.57 1.62
C LEU A 15 10.53 -12.93 1.07
N ASP A 16 10.28 -12.72 -0.22
CA ASP A 16 8.99 -13.05 -0.85
C ASP A 16 8.74 -14.55 -0.80
N ARG A 17 9.79 -15.37 -0.96
CA ARG A 17 9.68 -16.83 -0.82
C ARG A 17 9.30 -17.28 0.60
N ARG A 18 9.73 -16.54 1.63
CA ARG A 18 9.32 -16.78 3.03
C ARG A 18 7.91 -16.28 3.29
N LEU A 19 7.54 -15.11 2.76
CA LEU A 19 6.19 -14.55 2.91
C LEU A 19 5.14 -15.37 2.15
N ALA A 20 5.51 -15.97 1.00
CA ALA A 20 4.63 -16.84 0.21
C ALA A 20 4.15 -18.07 1.00
N ARG A 21 4.96 -18.57 1.96
CA ARG A 21 4.53 -19.65 2.87
C ARG A 21 3.37 -19.24 3.79
N PHE A 22 3.20 -17.95 4.03
CA PHE A 22 2.14 -17.39 4.87
C PHE A 22 0.97 -16.82 4.05
N ILE A 23 0.93 -17.04 2.73
CA ILE A 23 -0.19 -16.61 1.89
C ILE A 23 -0.95 -17.86 1.43
N PRO A 24 -2.26 -17.96 1.70
CA PRO A 24 -3.06 -19.11 1.27
C PRO A 24 -3.05 -19.23 -0.27
N ARG A 25 -2.82 -20.44 -0.78
CA ARG A 25 -2.64 -20.72 -2.21
C ARG A 25 -3.87 -20.35 -3.03
N GLU A 26 -5.06 -20.46 -2.44
CA GLU A 26 -6.34 -20.16 -3.08
C GLU A 26 -6.48 -18.67 -3.47
N LEU A 27 -5.78 -17.77 -2.77
CA LEU A 27 -5.74 -16.34 -3.13
C LEU A 27 -4.75 -16.03 -4.25
N VAL A 28 -3.71 -16.85 -4.38
CA VAL A 28 -2.67 -16.69 -5.39
C VAL A 28 -3.17 -17.17 -6.75
N GLU A 29 -4.03 -18.19 -6.76
CA GLU A 29 -4.47 -18.87 -7.97
C GLU A 29 -5.64 -18.17 -8.69
N ASN A 30 -6.52 -17.51 -7.94
CA ASN A 30 -7.73 -16.95 -8.54
C ASN A 30 -7.50 -15.62 -9.29
N HIS A 31 -6.72 -14.66 -8.77
CA HIS A 31 -6.53 -13.33 -9.39
C HIS A 31 -5.12 -12.75 -9.14
N ILE A 32 -4.38 -12.41 -10.20
CA ILE A 32 -3.03 -11.79 -10.15
C ILE A 32 -3.00 -10.57 -9.22
N ARG A 33 -4.01 -9.69 -9.31
CA ARG A 33 -4.12 -8.47 -8.50
C ARG A 33 -4.34 -8.73 -7.01
N SER A 34 -4.91 -9.87 -6.65
CA SER A 34 -5.10 -10.26 -5.24
C SER A 34 -3.78 -10.70 -4.62
N ARG A 35 -2.94 -11.41 -5.39
CA ARG A 35 -1.61 -11.83 -4.96
C ARG A 35 -0.73 -10.64 -4.55
N GLU A 36 -0.59 -9.64 -5.42
CA GLU A 36 0.23 -8.45 -5.14
C GLU A 36 -0.22 -7.69 -3.89
N ARG A 37 -1.53 -7.60 -3.66
CA ARG A 37 -2.08 -6.95 -2.47
C ARG A 37 -1.82 -7.74 -1.19
N ALA A 38 -1.85 -9.07 -1.25
CA ALA A 38 -1.49 -9.91 -0.13
C ALA A 38 -0.01 -9.76 0.25
N PHE A 39 0.90 -9.78 -0.73
CA PHE A 39 2.33 -9.53 -0.47
C PHE A 39 2.56 -8.13 0.11
N LEU A 40 1.88 -7.11 -0.41
CA LEU A 40 2.01 -5.75 0.11
C LEU A 40 1.49 -5.62 1.54
N LEU A 41 0.37 -6.27 1.87
CA LEU A 41 -0.12 -6.37 3.25
C LEU A 41 0.91 -7.02 4.16
N MET A 42 1.51 -8.13 3.74
CA MET A 42 2.48 -8.87 4.54
C MET A 42 3.80 -8.09 4.75
N ARG A 43 4.28 -7.40 3.72
CA ARG A 43 5.44 -6.48 3.83
C ARG A 43 5.13 -5.32 4.77
N PHE A 44 3.94 -4.72 4.64
CA PHE A 44 3.48 -3.67 5.53
C PHE A 44 3.41 -4.14 6.99
N THR A 45 2.82 -5.31 7.26
CA THR A 45 2.75 -5.87 8.62
C THR A 45 4.12 -6.21 9.18
N LEU A 46 5.05 -6.68 8.35
CA LEU A 46 6.43 -6.97 8.76
C LEU A 46 7.15 -5.69 9.19
N VAL A 47 7.09 -4.64 8.36
CA VAL A 47 7.70 -3.34 8.68
C VAL A 47 7.07 -2.76 9.94
N ALA A 48 5.73 -2.79 10.04
CA ALA A 48 5.01 -2.34 11.24
C ALA A 48 5.41 -3.14 12.49
N ALA A 49 5.62 -4.46 12.37
CA ALA A 49 6.05 -5.30 13.48
C ALA A 49 7.47 -4.95 13.95
N VAL A 50 8.39 -4.67 13.03
CA VAL A 50 9.76 -4.20 13.37
C VAL A 50 9.71 -2.86 14.10
N PHE A 51 8.94 -1.89 13.59
CA PHE A 51 8.75 -0.61 14.28
C PHE A 51 8.15 -0.81 15.67
N THR A 52 7.15 -1.68 15.80
CA THR A 52 6.50 -1.97 17.09
C THR A 52 7.48 -2.60 18.08
N LEU A 53 8.33 -3.52 17.62
CA LEU A 53 9.36 -4.17 18.44
C LEU A 53 10.42 -3.18 18.94
N LEU A 54 10.72 -2.14 18.15
CA LEU A 54 11.64 -1.07 18.55
C LEU A 54 10.96 -0.05 19.48
N PHE A 55 9.72 0.34 19.20
CA PHE A 55 9.01 1.37 19.95
C PHE A 55 8.46 0.90 21.29
N ALA A 56 7.97 -0.34 21.39
CA ALA A 56 7.45 -0.88 22.65
C ALA A 56 8.46 -0.78 23.81
N PRO A 57 9.72 -1.30 23.69
CA PRO A 57 10.72 -1.17 24.75
C PRO A 57 11.21 0.27 24.92
N TYR A 58 11.28 1.05 23.83
CA TYR A 58 11.65 2.47 23.89
C TYR A 58 10.69 3.27 24.79
N PHE A 59 9.38 3.14 24.56
CA PHE A 59 8.37 3.83 25.37
C PHE A 59 8.26 3.26 26.79
N ALA A 60 8.40 1.95 26.97
CA ALA A 60 8.33 1.31 28.28
C ALA A 60 9.51 1.67 29.19
N TRP A 61 10.74 1.59 28.68
CA TRP A 61 11.96 1.70 29.51
C TRP A 61 12.62 3.08 29.45
N ILE A 62 12.71 3.69 28.28
CA ILE A 62 13.43 4.97 28.12
C ILE A 62 12.51 6.14 28.49
N VAL A 63 11.28 6.15 27.95
CA VAL A 63 10.29 7.21 28.22
C VAL A 63 9.54 6.97 29.54
N ARG A 64 9.66 5.78 30.13
CA ARG A 64 9.00 5.36 31.39
C ARG A 64 7.48 5.47 31.35
N LEU A 65 6.88 5.19 30.18
CA LEU A 65 5.43 5.15 29.99
C LEU A 65 4.98 3.71 29.71
N PRO A 66 4.86 2.85 30.75
CA PRO A 66 4.60 1.42 30.58
C PRO A 66 3.25 1.13 29.91
N ASN A 67 2.24 1.97 30.14
CA ASN A 67 0.92 1.82 29.52
C ASN A 67 1.00 1.92 27.98
N ILE A 68 1.81 2.84 27.47
CA ILE A 68 2.01 3.02 26.02
C ILE A 68 2.83 1.86 25.45
N GLY A 69 3.87 1.43 26.16
CA GLY A 69 4.64 0.25 25.81
C GLY A 69 3.76 -1.01 25.68
N LEU A 70 2.84 -1.21 26.63
CA LEU A 70 1.88 -2.32 26.63
C LEU A 70 0.89 -2.22 25.46
N MET A 71 0.37 -1.03 25.14
CA MET A 71 -0.50 -0.82 23.98
C MET A 71 0.23 -1.11 22.66
N ASN A 72 1.50 -0.72 22.54
CA ASN A 72 2.34 -1.10 21.40
C ASN A 72 2.58 -2.61 21.35
N ALA A 73 2.81 -3.28 22.49
CA ALA A 73 2.93 -4.73 22.51
C ALA A 73 1.63 -5.44 22.06
N LEU A 74 0.47 -4.97 22.53
CA LEU A 74 -0.84 -5.46 22.07
C LEU A 74 -1.04 -5.25 20.56
N TYR A 75 -0.62 -4.10 20.04
CA TYR A 75 -0.60 -3.85 18.60
C TYR A 75 0.31 -4.85 17.86
N GLY A 76 1.50 -5.12 18.39
CA GLY A 76 2.41 -6.13 17.85
C GLY A 76 1.78 -7.52 17.79
N MET A 77 1.06 -7.92 18.83
CA MET A 77 0.28 -9.17 18.84
C MET A 77 -0.81 -9.17 17.76
N SER A 78 -1.49 -8.04 17.56
CA SER A 78 -2.51 -7.91 16.50
C SER A 78 -1.91 -8.07 15.09
N LEU A 79 -0.68 -7.61 14.87
CA LEU A 79 0.05 -7.77 13.61
C LEU A 79 0.43 -9.23 13.33
N VAL A 80 0.82 -9.97 14.38
CA VAL A 80 1.08 -11.42 14.27
C VAL A 80 -0.23 -12.19 14.01
N ALA A 81 -1.37 -11.69 14.48
CA ALA A 81 -2.67 -12.26 14.18
C ALA A 81 -3.13 -12.01 12.73
N THR A 82 -2.66 -10.94 12.06
CA THR A 82 -3.03 -10.62 10.68
C THR A 82 -2.85 -11.78 9.68
N PRO A 83 -1.70 -12.49 9.60
CA PRO A 83 -1.56 -13.64 8.70
C PRO A 83 -2.49 -14.81 9.05
N VAL A 84 -2.82 -14.99 10.33
CA VAL A 84 -3.78 -16.02 10.78
C VAL A 84 -5.20 -15.65 10.33
N ILE A 85 -5.58 -14.38 10.49
CA ILE A 85 -6.86 -13.85 10.01
C ILE A 85 -6.94 -13.96 8.49
N LEU A 86 -5.85 -13.66 7.78
CA LEU A 86 -5.79 -13.78 6.33
C LEU A 86 -6.02 -15.24 5.88
N HIS A 87 -5.42 -16.22 6.55
CA HIS A 87 -5.67 -17.64 6.27
C HIS A 87 -7.10 -18.06 6.56
N ARG A 88 -7.65 -17.63 7.70
CA ARG A 88 -8.99 -18.06 8.13
C ARG A 88 -10.11 -17.42 7.31
N THR A 89 -9.99 -16.14 7.00
CA THR A 89 -11.03 -15.38 6.29
C THR A 89 -10.88 -15.45 4.77
N ARG A 90 -9.68 -15.77 4.27
CA ARG A 90 -9.35 -15.74 2.83
C ARG A 90 -9.77 -14.43 2.17
N SER A 91 -9.72 -13.32 2.91
CA SER A 91 -10.14 -12.02 2.41
C SER A 91 -9.14 -10.94 2.83
N ILE A 92 -8.40 -10.42 1.85
CA ILE A 92 -7.46 -9.32 2.06
C ILE A 92 -8.17 -8.10 2.63
N ARG A 93 -9.42 -7.86 2.22
CA ARG A 93 -10.21 -6.71 2.71
C ARG A 93 -10.40 -6.76 4.22
N ILE A 94 -10.70 -7.94 4.76
CA ILE A 94 -10.94 -8.12 6.20
C ILE A 94 -9.61 -7.98 6.94
N ALA A 95 -8.55 -8.66 6.49
CA ALA A 95 -7.23 -8.59 7.12
C ALA A 95 -6.66 -7.16 7.12
N THR A 96 -6.81 -6.42 6.01
CA THR A 96 -6.42 -5.02 5.92
C THR A 96 -7.24 -4.13 6.86
N ASN A 97 -8.57 -4.25 6.86
CA ASN A 97 -9.41 -3.44 7.75
C ASN A 97 -9.10 -3.73 9.22
N TRP A 98 -8.89 -4.99 9.60
CA TRP A 98 -8.46 -5.37 10.93
C TRP A 98 -7.16 -4.66 11.32
N THR A 99 -6.13 -4.79 10.48
CA THR A 99 -4.81 -4.20 10.73
C THR A 99 -4.92 -2.68 10.90
N LEU A 100 -5.58 -1.99 9.95
CA LEU A 100 -5.76 -0.54 10.00
C LEU A 100 -6.58 -0.08 11.20
N SER A 101 -7.61 -0.84 11.60
CA SER A 101 -8.43 -0.52 12.78
C SER A 101 -7.62 -0.66 14.06
N CYS A 102 -6.82 -1.72 14.19
CA CYS A 102 -5.91 -1.87 15.33
C CYS A 102 -4.88 -0.75 15.37
N SER A 103 -4.25 -0.41 14.23
CA SER A 103 -3.31 0.72 14.15
C SER A 103 -3.96 2.03 14.55
N PHE A 104 -5.15 2.32 14.01
CA PHE A 104 -5.88 3.56 14.27
C PHE A 104 -6.31 3.66 15.73
N ALA A 105 -6.87 2.60 16.32
CA ALA A 105 -7.29 2.58 17.71
C ALA A 105 -6.12 2.84 18.66
N VAL A 106 -4.98 2.19 18.42
CA VAL A 106 -3.78 2.35 19.24
C VAL A 106 -3.23 3.78 19.12
N LEU A 107 -3.15 4.32 17.91
CA LEU A 107 -2.72 5.71 17.70
C LEU A 107 -3.66 6.71 18.35
N LEU A 108 -4.97 6.50 18.26
CA LEU A 108 -5.96 7.40 18.84
C LEU A 108 -5.87 7.39 20.38
N VAL A 109 -5.77 6.21 21.00
CA VAL A 109 -5.57 6.08 22.45
C VAL A 109 -4.25 6.72 22.89
N GLN A 110 -3.17 6.56 22.10
CA GLN A 110 -1.90 7.22 22.38
C GLN A 110 -2.01 8.75 22.25
N SER A 111 -2.63 9.26 21.19
CA SER A 111 -2.88 10.69 21.03
C SER A 111 -3.70 11.24 22.20
N TRP A 112 -4.73 10.53 22.65
CA TRP A 112 -5.51 10.93 23.82
C TRP A 112 -4.70 10.94 25.11
N THR A 113 -3.88 9.92 25.36
CA THR A 113 -3.15 9.77 26.65
C THR A 113 -1.90 10.63 26.76
N LEU A 114 -1.28 11.01 25.64
CA LEU A 114 -0.02 11.78 25.60
C LEU A 114 -0.21 13.31 25.49
N GLY A 115 -1.43 13.83 25.60
CA GLY A 115 -1.68 15.28 25.50
C GLY A 115 -2.14 15.75 24.12
N GLY A 116 -3.00 14.96 23.47
CA GLY A 116 -3.81 15.41 22.35
C GLY A 116 -3.00 15.73 21.11
N VAL A 117 -3.11 16.98 20.65
CA VAL A 117 -2.47 17.46 19.41
C VAL A 117 -0.95 17.55 19.55
N SER A 118 -0.45 17.74 20.77
CA SER A 118 1.01 17.77 21.05
C SER A 118 1.64 16.37 21.14
N SER A 119 0.83 15.30 21.02
CA SER A 119 1.31 13.93 21.09
C SER A 119 2.20 13.56 19.91
N LEU A 120 3.30 12.85 20.19
CA LEU A 120 4.19 12.28 19.18
C LEU A 120 3.48 11.28 18.24
N SER A 121 2.35 10.71 18.68
CA SER A 121 1.56 9.75 17.91
C SER A 121 0.55 10.43 16.99
N TYR A 122 0.24 11.72 17.19
CA TYR A 122 -0.76 12.43 16.41
C TYR A 122 -0.43 12.51 14.90
N PRO A 123 0.81 12.82 14.48
CA PRO A 123 1.17 12.82 13.06
C PRO A 123 1.03 11.45 12.38
N TRP A 124 1.17 10.35 13.13
CA TRP A 124 1.07 8.99 12.59
C TRP A 124 -0.34 8.64 12.10
N LEU A 125 -1.38 9.37 12.53
CA LEU A 125 -2.74 9.20 12.01
C LEU A 125 -2.83 9.49 10.50
N SER A 126 -1.90 10.28 9.95
CA SER A 126 -1.79 10.55 8.51
C SER A 126 -1.27 9.35 7.70
N CYS A 127 -0.54 8.42 8.32
CA CYS A 127 -0.05 7.21 7.66
C CYS A 127 -1.18 6.21 7.36
N ILE A 128 -2.27 6.23 8.15
CA ILE A 128 -3.42 5.33 8.01
C ILE A 128 -4.08 5.44 6.63
N PRO A 129 -4.51 6.62 6.14
CA PRO A 129 -5.15 6.74 4.83
C PRO A 129 -4.22 6.37 3.68
N MET A 130 -2.93 6.70 3.76
CA MET A 130 -1.96 6.29 2.74
C MET A 130 -1.82 4.77 2.68
N SER A 131 -1.71 4.13 3.85
CA SER A 131 -1.64 2.67 3.96
C SER A 131 -2.93 2.02 3.46
N ALA A 132 -4.09 2.60 3.76
CA ALA A 132 -5.39 2.15 3.27
C ALA A 132 -5.51 2.26 1.74
N MET A 133 -5.02 3.35 1.16
CA MET A 133 -5.02 3.58 -0.29
C MET A 133 -4.11 2.56 -0.99
N LEU A 134 -2.95 2.26 -0.42
CA LEU A 134 -2.03 1.25 -0.94
C LEU A 134 -2.59 -0.18 -0.85
N LEU A 135 -3.28 -0.51 0.25
CA LEU A 135 -3.75 -1.87 0.49
C LEU A 135 -5.11 -2.17 -0.17
N ARG A 136 -6.07 -1.24 -0.10
CA ARG A 136 -7.44 -1.42 -0.64
C ARG A 136 -7.71 -0.62 -1.92
N GLY A 137 -6.81 0.25 -2.34
CA GLY A 137 -7.04 1.18 -3.45
C GLY A 137 -7.81 2.45 -3.02
N VAL A 138 -8.08 3.32 -4.00
CA VAL A 138 -8.63 4.68 -3.77
C VAL A 138 -9.92 4.70 -2.95
N ARG A 139 -10.88 3.82 -3.24
CA ARG A 139 -12.16 3.78 -2.49
C ARG A 139 -11.98 3.39 -1.02
N GLY A 140 -11.09 2.44 -0.75
CA GLY A 140 -10.77 2.05 0.63
C GLY A 140 -9.98 3.14 1.35
N GLY A 141 -9.05 3.79 0.64
CA GLY A 141 -8.32 4.96 1.11
C GLY A 141 -9.26 6.09 1.52
N ALA A 142 -10.21 6.48 0.67
CA ALA A 142 -11.15 7.57 0.95
C ALA A 142 -11.96 7.39 2.23
N ILE A 143 -12.47 6.17 2.49
CA ILE A 143 -13.20 5.85 3.72
C ILE A 143 -12.28 6.04 4.93
N TRP A 144 -11.05 5.52 4.86
CA TRP A 144 -10.08 5.66 5.95
C TRP A 144 -9.57 7.09 6.11
N THR A 145 -9.49 7.88 5.04
CA THR A 145 -9.23 9.32 5.13
C THR A 145 -10.31 10.03 5.93
N LEU A 146 -11.58 9.73 5.65
CA LEU A 146 -12.70 10.32 6.39
C LEU A 146 -12.64 9.92 7.88
N VAL A 147 -12.38 8.64 8.17
CA VAL A 147 -12.21 8.14 9.55
C VAL A 147 -11.03 8.80 10.25
N SER A 148 -9.89 8.93 9.58
CA SER A 148 -8.69 9.58 10.13
C SER A 148 -8.91 11.06 10.38
N VAL A 149 -9.52 11.79 9.44
CA VAL A 149 -9.87 13.22 9.61
C VAL A 149 -10.85 13.38 10.76
N ALA A 150 -11.88 12.53 10.86
CA ALA A 150 -12.80 12.55 11.99
C ALA A 150 -12.08 12.30 13.32
N GLY A 151 -11.16 11.34 13.39
CA GLY A 151 -10.36 11.08 14.59
C GLY A 151 -9.47 12.26 14.99
N VAL A 152 -8.79 12.87 14.02
CA VAL A 152 -7.96 14.07 14.19
C VAL A 152 -8.80 15.23 14.73
N VAL A 153 -9.97 15.48 14.14
CA VAL A 153 -10.90 16.53 14.59
C VAL A 153 -11.43 16.25 16.00
N VAL A 154 -11.81 15.01 16.31
CA VAL A 154 -12.30 14.62 17.64
C VAL A 154 -11.23 14.85 18.71
N VAL A 155 -9.97 14.45 18.44
CA VAL A 155 -8.86 14.68 19.36
C VAL A 155 -8.58 16.18 19.51
N GLY A 156 -8.57 16.94 18.41
CA GLY A 156 -8.32 18.39 18.44
C GLY A 156 -9.41 19.18 19.18
N VAL A 157 -10.68 18.83 18.99
CA VAL A 157 -11.79 19.44 19.73
C VAL A 157 -11.73 19.08 21.21
N ALA A 158 -11.44 17.82 21.54
CA ALA A 158 -11.30 17.40 22.93
C ALA A 158 -10.13 18.12 23.63
N ASP A 159 -9.02 18.35 22.93
CA ASP A 159 -7.86 19.10 23.42
C ASP A 159 -8.23 20.57 23.67
N ALA A 160 -8.93 21.20 22.72
CA ALA A 160 -9.43 22.58 22.86
C ALA A 160 -10.42 22.75 24.02
N MET A 161 -11.20 21.71 24.34
CA MET A 161 -12.11 21.69 25.48
C MET A 161 -11.43 21.36 26.81
N GLY A 162 -10.12 21.05 26.82
CA GLY A 162 -9.40 20.63 28.01
C GLY A 162 -9.84 19.27 28.57
N LEU A 163 -10.48 18.43 27.75
CA LEU A 163 -10.91 17.08 28.14
C LEU A 163 -9.77 16.05 28.08
N VAL A 164 -8.64 16.44 27.47
CA VAL A 164 -7.47 15.59 27.29
C VAL A 164 -6.57 15.69 28.53
N PRO A 165 -6.05 14.56 29.05
CA PRO A 165 -5.06 14.57 30.12
C PRO A 165 -3.89 15.49 29.76
N GLY A 166 -3.51 16.37 30.70
CA GLY A 166 -2.41 17.32 30.50
C GLY A 166 -1.15 16.62 29.99
N ALA A 167 -0.51 17.19 28.96
CA ALA A 167 0.66 16.62 28.33
C ALA A 167 1.74 16.31 29.39
N VAL A 168 2.27 15.08 29.37
CA VAL A 168 3.36 14.68 30.27
C VAL A 168 4.54 15.60 29.98
N THR A 169 4.91 16.44 30.95
CA THR A 169 5.90 17.52 30.78
C THR A 169 7.21 16.98 30.20
N PRO A 170 7.66 17.51 29.05
CA PRO A 170 8.81 16.99 28.35
C PRO A 170 10.12 17.33 29.08
N GLY A 171 10.74 16.33 29.72
CA GLY A 171 12.15 16.40 30.13
C GLY A 171 13.10 16.35 28.92
N VAL A 172 14.43 16.36 29.13
CA VAL A 172 15.45 16.24 28.06
C VAL A 172 15.22 15.01 27.17
N THR A 173 14.62 13.95 27.73
CA THR A 173 14.18 12.72 27.04
C THR A 173 13.10 12.93 25.98
N ALA A 174 12.31 14.01 26.07
CA ALA A 174 11.24 14.28 25.12
C ALA A 174 11.73 14.90 23.81
N ARG A 175 12.85 15.65 23.83
CA ARG A 175 13.45 16.19 22.60
C ARG A 175 14.10 15.09 21.77
N SER A 176 14.76 14.12 22.39
CA SER A 176 15.27 12.95 21.66
C SER A 176 14.12 12.05 21.17
N ALA A 177 13.04 11.91 21.93
CA ALA A 177 11.84 11.19 21.50
C ALA A 177 11.14 11.85 20.31
N SER A 178 11.03 13.19 20.28
CA SER A 178 10.47 13.90 19.14
C SER A 178 11.33 13.75 17.89
N MET A 179 12.65 13.83 18.01
CA MET A 179 13.55 13.58 16.88
C MET A 179 13.41 12.16 16.32
N VAL A 180 13.39 11.14 17.19
CA VAL A 180 13.23 9.73 16.76
C VAL A 180 11.88 9.49 16.10
N THR A 181 10.80 10.05 16.64
CA THR A 181 9.45 9.89 16.09
C THR A 181 9.27 10.64 14.78
N VAL A 182 9.83 11.85 14.62
CA VAL A 182 9.81 12.58 13.36
C VAL A 182 10.68 11.89 12.29
N ALA A 183 11.86 11.41 12.66
CA ALA A 183 12.74 10.68 11.73
C ALA A 183 12.08 9.38 11.24
N SER A 184 11.51 8.60 12.15
CA SER A 184 10.79 7.36 11.81
C SER A 184 9.51 7.61 11.01
N LEU A 185 8.75 8.66 11.32
CA LEU A 185 7.60 9.08 10.53
C LEU A 185 8.03 9.46 9.11
N THR A 186 9.11 10.24 8.98
CA THR A 186 9.63 10.66 7.66
C THR A 186 10.06 9.45 6.83
N LEU A 187 10.74 8.48 7.45
CA LEU A 187 11.10 7.22 6.80
C LEU A 187 9.87 6.40 6.41
N ALA A 188 8.85 6.34 7.27
CA ALA A 188 7.60 5.62 6.98
C ALA A 188 6.83 6.26 5.83
N LEU A 189 6.63 7.58 5.85
CA LEU A 189 5.96 8.32 4.78
C LEU A 189 6.73 8.24 3.47
N GLY A 190 8.06 8.40 3.51
CA GLY A 190 8.94 8.24 2.34
C GLY A 190 8.86 6.83 1.75
N GLY A 191 8.87 5.80 2.61
CA GLY A 191 8.70 4.40 2.18
C GLY A 191 7.32 4.12 1.56
N LEU A 192 6.26 4.68 2.13
CA LEU A 192 4.90 4.56 1.57
C LEU A 192 4.78 5.29 0.23
N ALA A 193 5.35 6.49 0.12
CA ALA A 193 5.37 7.27 -1.12
C ALA A 193 6.16 6.56 -2.22
N TRP A 194 7.36 6.06 -1.90
CA TRP A 194 8.16 5.27 -2.84
C TRP A 194 7.40 4.03 -3.31
N MET A 195 6.76 3.30 -2.40
CA MET A 195 5.96 2.12 -2.73
C MET A 195 4.72 2.45 -3.58
N ALA A 196 4.11 3.63 -3.38
CA ALA A 196 3.03 4.13 -4.21
C ALA A 196 3.51 4.43 -5.64
N GLU A 197 4.65 5.10 -5.76
CA GLU A 197 5.24 5.46 -7.05
C GLU A 197 5.68 4.22 -7.83
N SER A 198 6.37 3.28 -7.18
CA SER A 198 6.78 2.03 -7.83
C SER A 198 5.58 1.24 -8.38
N ARG A 199 4.41 1.32 -7.74
CA ARG A 199 3.18 0.72 -8.28
C ARG A 199 2.62 1.49 -9.47
N SER A 200 2.70 2.82 -9.44
CA SER A 200 2.31 3.66 -10.57
C SER A 200 3.15 3.32 -11.80
N GLU A 201 4.47 3.23 -11.62
CA GLU A 201 5.42 2.88 -12.69
C GLU A 201 5.15 1.48 -13.26
N GLN A 202 4.92 0.47 -12.41
CA GLN A 202 4.57 -0.88 -12.86
C GLN A 202 3.28 -0.90 -13.69
N LEU A 203 2.25 -0.19 -13.24
CA LEU A 203 0.99 -0.09 -13.98
C LEU A 203 1.17 0.64 -15.32
N LEU A 204 2.00 1.68 -15.37
CA LEU A 204 2.31 2.37 -16.62
C LEU A 204 3.08 1.47 -17.59
N GLN A 205 4.04 0.69 -17.11
CA GLN A 205 4.78 -0.28 -17.93
C GLN A 205 3.85 -1.39 -18.46
N ASP A 206 2.96 -1.92 -17.63
CA ASP A 206 1.97 -2.91 -18.04
C ASP A 206 1.03 -2.35 -19.12
N LEU A 207 0.58 -1.10 -18.96
CA LEU A 207 -0.24 -0.42 -19.97
C LEU A 207 0.54 -0.25 -21.29
N GLN A 208 1.81 0.16 -21.22
CA GLN A 208 2.66 0.28 -22.41
C GLN A 208 2.85 -1.06 -23.11
N GLN A 209 3.14 -2.13 -22.37
CA GLN A 209 3.24 -3.48 -22.95
C GLN A 209 1.94 -3.93 -23.59
N GLN A 210 0.80 -3.69 -22.95
CA GLN A 210 -0.50 -4.00 -23.55
C GLN A 210 -0.70 -3.22 -24.84
N THR A 211 -0.38 -1.92 -24.88
CA THR A 211 -0.50 -1.13 -26.11
C THR A 211 0.40 -1.63 -27.22
N LEU A 212 1.64 -2.05 -26.92
CA LEU A 212 2.55 -2.65 -27.90
C LEU A 212 2.01 -3.98 -28.44
N ILE A 213 1.50 -4.84 -27.56
CA ILE A 213 0.89 -6.11 -27.96
C ILE A 213 -0.36 -5.87 -28.83
N PHE A 214 -1.19 -4.89 -28.46
CA PHE A 214 -2.36 -4.52 -29.26
C PHE A 214 -1.96 -3.92 -30.60
N GLN A 215 -0.91 -3.08 -30.65
CA GLN A 215 -0.38 -2.55 -31.90
C GLN A 215 0.13 -3.66 -32.81
N GLU A 216 0.94 -4.59 -32.28
CA GLU A 216 1.45 -5.73 -33.03
C GLU A 216 0.31 -6.60 -33.59
N ARG A 217 -0.70 -6.89 -32.76
CA ARG A 217 -1.91 -7.64 -33.16
C ARG A 217 -2.83 -6.86 -34.11
N SER A 218 -2.80 -5.53 -34.06
CA SER A 218 -3.59 -4.71 -34.97
C SER A 218 -2.95 -4.62 -36.36
N VAL A 219 -1.62 -4.71 -36.43
CA VAL A 219 -0.83 -4.64 -37.68
C VAL A 219 -0.78 -5.99 -38.37
N ARG A 220 -0.63 -7.09 -37.62
CA ARG A 220 -0.52 -8.45 -38.18
C ARG A 220 -1.69 -9.31 -37.76
N ASP A 221 -2.31 -9.98 -38.72
CA ASP A 221 -3.25 -11.07 -38.46
C ASP A 221 -2.51 -12.21 -37.75
N TRP A 222 -3.02 -12.62 -36.59
CA TRP A 222 -2.36 -13.59 -35.72
C TRP A 222 -2.27 -15.00 -36.34
N LEU A 223 -3.18 -15.33 -37.27
CA LEU A 223 -3.24 -16.65 -37.90
C LEU A 223 -2.22 -16.79 -39.04
N THR A 224 -2.03 -15.72 -39.82
CA THR A 224 -1.24 -15.73 -41.06
C THR A 224 0.07 -14.95 -40.96
N GLY A 225 0.21 -14.08 -39.96
CA GLY A 225 1.31 -13.12 -39.85
C GLY A 225 1.27 -11.99 -40.90
N LEU A 226 0.26 -12.00 -41.79
CA LEU A 226 0.08 -11.01 -42.84
C LEU A 226 -0.50 -9.71 -42.27
N ALA A 227 -0.38 -8.62 -43.03
CA ALA A 227 -0.97 -7.34 -42.64
C ALA A 227 -2.48 -7.47 -42.42
N ASN A 228 -2.98 -6.94 -41.31
CA ASN A 228 -4.40 -6.93 -41.00
C ASN A 228 -5.18 -6.15 -42.08
N ARG A 229 -6.43 -6.54 -42.33
CA ARG A 229 -7.29 -5.95 -43.37
C ARG A 229 -7.38 -4.43 -43.23
N SER A 230 -7.51 -3.91 -42.00
CA SER A 230 -7.60 -2.45 -41.76
C SER A 230 -6.36 -1.71 -42.26
N LEU A 231 -5.16 -2.25 -41.97
CA LEU A 231 -3.89 -1.69 -42.40
C LEU A 231 -3.73 -1.79 -43.92
N LEU A 232 -4.12 -2.92 -44.50
CA LEU A 232 -4.10 -3.14 -45.94
C LEU A 232 -5.04 -2.16 -46.66
N THR A 233 -6.23 -1.91 -46.10
CA THR A 233 -7.20 -0.93 -46.62
C THR A 233 -6.64 0.50 -46.53
N ALA A 234 -6.01 0.86 -45.41
CA ALA A 234 -5.38 2.17 -45.23
C ALA A 234 -4.22 2.38 -46.22
N CYS A 235 -3.37 1.37 -46.42
CA CYS A 235 -2.29 1.44 -47.42
C CYS A 235 -2.83 1.56 -48.85
N LEU A 236 -3.92 0.86 -49.20
CA LEU A 236 -4.56 0.97 -50.52
C LEU A 236 -5.16 2.36 -50.75
N ILE A 237 -5.84 2.93 -49.76
CA ILE A 237 -6.38 4.30 -49.86
C ILE A 237 -5.23 5.30 -50.03
N GLN A 238 -4.16 5.14 -49.26
CA GLN A 238 -3.01 6.04 -49.33
C GLN A 238 -2.25 5.93 -50.67
N SER A 239 -2.08 4.73 -51.23
CA SER A 239 -1.45 4.57 -52.54
C SER A 239 -2.31 5.12 -53.67
N TRP A 240 -3.64 4.95 -53.57
CA TRP A 240 -4.61 5.54 -54.49
C TRP A 240 -4.54 7.08 -54.49
N GLU A 241 -4.55 7.70 -53.30
CA GLU A 241 -4.43 9.16 -53.18
C GLU A 241 -3.10 9.69 -53.74
N ARG A 242 -1.99 8.97 -53.54
CA ARG A 242 -0.68 9.35 -54.12
C ARG A 242 -0.69 9.26 -55.65
N ALA A 243 -1.28 8.20 -56.21
CA ALA A 243 -1.40 8.04 -57.65
C ALA A 243 -2.24 9.17 -58.27
N LEU A 244 -3.33 9.56 -57.60
CA LEU A 244 -4.18 10.68 -58.00
C LEU A 244 -3.43 12.02 -58.03
N ARG A 245 -2.52 12.26 -57.05
CA ARG A 245 -1.78 13.52 -56.92
C ARG A 245 -0.56 13.65 -57.84
N HIS A 246 0.09 12.55 -58.18
CA HIS A 246 1.40 12.60 -58.86
C HIS A 246 1.42 11.94 -60.25
N GLY A 247 0.30 11.36 -60.68
CA GLY A 247 0.23 10.57 -61.92
C GLY A 247 1.03 9.26 -61.82
N PRO A 248 0.76 8.30 -62.70
CA PRO A 248 1.53 7.06 -62.74
C PRO A 248 2.97 7.37 -63.11
N ARG A 249 3.92 7.03 -62.23
CA ARG A 249 5.34 6.98 -62.57
C ARG A 249 5.54 5.73 -63.44
N GLY A 250 5.45 5.92 -64.76
CA GLY A 250 5.86 4.94 -65.77
C GLY A 250 7.36 4.79 -65.82
#